data_AF-A0A2D4EPW7-F1
#
_entry.id   AF-A0A2D4EPW7-F1
#
_cell.length_a   1.000
_cell.length_b   1.000
_cell.length_c   1.000
_cell.angle_alpha   90.00
_cell.angle_beta   90.00
_cell.angle_gamma   90.00
#
_symmetry.space_group_name_H-M   'P 1'
#
loop_
_entity.id
_entity.type
_entity.pdbx_description
1 polymer ?
#
loop_
_entity_poly.entity_id
_entity_poly.type
_entity_poly.pdbx_seq_one_letter_code
_entity_poly.pdbx_strand_id
1 'polypeptide(L)'
;MGRFNQSLVVNGMKTESDEREKAYFLTYCDSELYELAEALVAEDLDNVSWDTLQQALKGHFDPSPSYMANRNDFCTQSQKGGESISHLVAVLRKLSKNCKT
;
A
#
# COMPACT_ATOMS: atom_id res chain seq x y z
N MET A 1 -1.65 -2.93 0.89
CA MET A 1 -2.84 -3.80 0.76
C MET A 1 -2.59 -5.22 0.22
N GLY A 2 -1.62 -5.46 -0.68
CA GLY A 2 -1.46 -6.80 -1.29
C GLY A 2 -1.26 -7.96 -0.30
N ARG A 3 -0.50 -7.78 0.78
CA ARG A 3 -0.29 -8.83 1.81
C ARG A 3 -1.54 -9.07 2.67
N PHE A 4 -2.24 -8.01 3.08
CA PHE A 4 -3.47 -8.10 3.86
C PHE A 4 -4.57 -8.86 3.10
N ASN A 5 -4.73 -8.57 1.80
CA ASN A 5 -5.69 -9.29 0.98
C ASN A 5 -5.36 -10.80 0.88
N GLN A 6 -4.09 -11.18 0.92
CA GLN A 6 -3.70 -12.59 0.98
C GLN A 6 -4.02 -13.24 2.33
N SER A 7 -3.86 -12.52 3.45
CA SER A 7 -4.31 -13.03 4.75
C SER A 7 -5.82 -13.24 4.78
N LEU A 8 -6.62 -12.39 4.14
CA LEU A 8 -8.06 -12.61 4.03
C LEU A 8 -8.39 -13.87 3.22
N VAL A 9 -7.66 -14.14 2.12
CA VAL A 9 -7.85 -15.37 1.33
C VAL A 9 -7.56 -16.62 2.16
N VAL A 10 -6.40 -16.66 2.83
CA VAL A 10 -5.98 -17.84 3.61
C VAL A 10 -6.96 -18.13 4.73
N ASN A 11 -7.52 -17.09 5.35
CA ASN A 11 -8.50 -17.23 6.41
C ASN A 11 -9.96 -17.37 5.90
N GLY A 12 -10.17 -17.47 4.58
CA GLY A 12 -11.51 -17.67 3.99
C GLY A 12 -12.44 -16.46 4.01
N MET A 13 -11.93 -15.25 4.27
CA MET A 13 -12.72 -14.04 4.56
C MET A 13 -12.94 -13.09 3.39
N LYS A 14 -12.31 -13.32 2.23
CA LYS A 14 -12.31 -12.39 1.09
C LYS A 14 -13.70 -12.12 0.46
N THR A 15 -14.73 -12.86 0.84
CA THR A 15 -16.07 -12.77 0.23
C THR A 15 -17.19 -12.50 1.23
N GLU A 16 -16.86 -12.11 2.47
CA GLU A 16 -17.79 -12.23 3.60
C GLU A 16 -18.36 -10.90 4.15
N SER A 17 -18.02 -9.73 3.59
CA SER A 17 -18.48 -8.36 3.90
C SER A 17 -17.32 -7.43 4.29
N ASP A 18 -17.36 -6.18 3.81
CA ASP A 18 -16.40 -5.11 4.13
C ASP A 18 -16.26 -4.88 5.65
N GLU A 19 -17.34 -5.08 6.42
CA GLU A 19 -17.34 -4.94 7.87
C GLU A 19 -16.47 -6.00 8.56
N ARG A 20 -16.48 -7.23 8.03
CA ARG A 20 -15.67 -8.33 8.56
C ARG A 20 -14.19 -8.14 8.20
N GLU A 21 -13.91 -7.61 7.01
CA GLU A 21 -12.54 -7.22 6.63
C GLU A 21 -12.00 -6.11 7.55
N LYS A 22 -12.84 -5.09 7.83
CA LYS A 22 -12.50 -4.02 8.78
C LYS A 22 -12.21 -4.58 10.17
N ALA A 23 -13.12 -5.38 10.73
CA ALA A 23 -12.93 -5.97 12.05
C ALA A 23 -11.65 -6.81 12.12
N TYR A 24 -11.40 -7.65 11.12
CA TYR A 24 -10.18 -8.45 11.05
C TYR A 24 -8.92 -7.57 10.98
N PHE A 25 -8.95 -6.51 10.17
CA PHE A 25 -7.87 -5.54 10.11
C PHE A 25 -7.59 -4.91 11.48
N LEU A 26 -8.62 -4.40 12.16
CA LEU A 26 -8.48 -3.75 13.46
C LEU A 26 -7.93 -4.70 14.54
N THR A 27 -8.31 -5.99 14.51
CA THR A 27 -7.73 -7.00 15.43
C THR A 27 -6.29 -7.38 15.09
N TYR A 28 -5.88 -7.20 13.84
CA TYR A 28 -4.52 -7.49 13.39
C TYR A 28 -3.56 -6.32 13.63
N CYS A 29 -4.08 -5.10 13.75
CA CYS A 29 -3.29 -3.91 14.03
C CYS A 29 -2.70 -3.97 15.44
N ASP A 30 -1.47 -3.49 15.57
CA ASP A 30 -0.93 -3.15 16.88
C ASP A 30 -1.56 -1.83 17.37
N SER A 31 -1.35 -1.52 18.65
CA SER A 31 -1.93 -0.34 19.29
C SER A 31 -1.48 0.96 18.61
N GLU A 32 -0.23 1.04 18.16
CA GLU A 32 0.30 2.23 17.49
C GLU A 32 -0.39 2.48 16.14
N LEU A 33 -0.59 1.43 15.33
CA LEU A 33 -1.29 1.56 14.06
C LEU A 33 -2.79 1.87 14.26
N TYR A 34 -3.41 1.35 15.32
CA TYR A 34 -4.80 1.65 15.66
C TYR A 34 -4.98 3.12 16.02
N GLU A 35 -4.15 3.65 16.94
CA GLU A 35 -4.17 5.07 17.33
C GLU A 35 -3.88 5.99 16.12
N LEU A 36 -2.94 5.59 15.26
CA LEU A 36 -2.66 6.33 14.03
C LEU A 36 -3.86 6.32 13.07
N ALA A 37 -4.54 5.19 12.92
CA ALA A 37 -5.73 5.09 12.08
C ALA A 37 -6.86 5.99 12.59
N GLU A 38 -7.12 6.00 13.90
CA GLU A 38 -8.07 6.94 14.53
C GLU A 38 -7.68 8.40 14.25
N ALA A 39 -6.41 8.74 14.46
CA ALA A 39 -5.91 10.09 14.22
C ALA A 39 -6.03 10.52 12.74
N LEU A 40 -5.84 9.59 11.79
CA LEU A 40 -5.94 9.85 10.36
C LEU A 40 -7.39 10.06 9.89
N VAL A 41 -8.36 9.36 10.50
CA VAL A 41 -9.77 9.49 10.12
C VAL A 41 -10.48 10.59 10.91
N ALA A 42 -9.95 10.98 12.08
CA ALA A 42 -10.51 11.98 12.99
C ALA A 42 -11.91 11.62 13.52
N GLU A 43 -12.25 10.34 13.52
CA GLU A 43 -13.49 9.76 14.05
C GLU A 43 -13.20 8.36 14.61
N ASP A 44 -14.15 7.82 15.37
CA ASP A 44 -14.09 6.43 15.87
C ASP A 44 -14.14 5.44 14.71
N LEU A 45 -13.18 4.51 14.67
CA LEU A 45 -13.02 3.52 13.60
C LEU A 45 -14.24 2.60 13.44
N ASP A 46 -15.06 2.44 14.48
CA ASP A 46 -16.30 1.65 14.41
C ASP A 46 -17.33 2.30 13.48
N ASN A 47 -17.35 3.63 13.39
CA ASN A 47 -18.28 4.40 12.57
C ASN A 47 -17.81 4.60 11.11
N VAL A 48 -16.55 4.28 10.84
CA VAL A 48 -15.90 4.54 9.54
C VAL A 48 -16.07 3.34 8.61
N SER A 49 -16.34 3.62 7.33
CA SER A 49 -16.41 2.57 6.30
C SER A 49 -15.04 1.96 6.03
N TRP A 50 -15.00 0.70 5.61
CA TRP A 50 -13.73 0.04 5.29
C TRP A 50 -12.95 0.78 4.20
N ASP A 51 -13.63 1.22 3.13
CA ASP A 51 -13.03 1.98 2.04
C ASP A 51 -12.40 3.30 2.52
N THR A 52 -13.10 4.07 3.36
CA THR A 52 -12.58 5.32 3.92
C THR A 52 -11.31 5.08 4.74
N LEU A 53 -11.30 4.06 5.60
CA LEU A 53 -10.14 3.69 6.40
C LEU A 53 -8.96 3.29 5.50
N GLN A 54 -9.20 2.46 4.48
CA GLN A 54 -8.17 2.07 3.51
C GLN A 54 -7.58 3.28 2.77
N GLN A 55 -8.42 4.24 2.37
CA GLN A 55 -7.98 5.45 1.67
C GLN A 55 -7.13 6.34 2.56
N ALA A 56 -7.53 6.55 3.82
CA ALA A 56 -6.77 7.33 4.79
C ALA A 56 -5.37 6.72 5.02
N LEU A 57 -5.32 5.42 5.28
CA LEU A 57 -4.05 4.69 5.46
C LEU A 57 -3.17 4.73 4.20
N LYS A 58 -3.78 4.57 3.02
CA LYS A 58 -3.05 4.65 1.74
C LYS A 58 -2.47 6.05 1.52
N GLY A 59 -3.24 7.10 1.81
CA GLY A 59 -2.78 8.48 1.70
C GLY A 59 -1.57 8.77 2.59
N HIS A 60 -1.52 8.17 3.78
CA HIS A 60 -0.42 8.35 4.73
C HIS A 60 0.83 7.53 4.38
N PHE A 61 0.67 6.22 4.13
CA PHE A 61 1.82 5.31 3.95
C PHE A 61 2.31 5.17 2.51
N ASP A 62 1.47 5.47 1.52
CA ASP A 62 1.80 5.39 0.09
C ASP A 62 1.38 6.70 -0.61
N PRO A 63 1.93 7.85 -0.15
CA PRO A 63 1.59 9.13 -0.75
C PRO A 63 1.99 9.11 -2.22
N SER A 64 1.07 9.51 -3.10
CA SER A 64 1.30 9.51 -4.54
C SER A 64 2.56 10.31 -4.85
N PRO A 65 3.66 9.68 -5.32
CA PRO A 65 4.89 10.39 -5.60
C PRO A 65 4.69 11.35 -6.77
N SER A 66 5.41 12.47 -6.77
CA SER A 66 5.30 13.46 -7.84
C SER A 66 5.66 12.82 -9.19
N TYR A 67 4.96 13.23 -10.25
CA TYR A 67 5.23 12.77 -11.62
C TYR A 67 6.71 12.94 -11.99
N MET A 68 7.29 14.10 -11.63
CA MET A 68 8.67 14.42 -11.94
C MET A 68 9.67 13.54 -11.19
N ALA A 69 9.40 13.22 -9.92
CA ALA A 69 10.24 12.30 -9.15
C ALA A 69 10.25 10.90 -9.79
N ASN A 70 9.08 10.33 -10.08
CA ASN A 70 8.99 9.00 -10.70
C ASN A 70 9.69 8.93 -12.06
N ARG A 71 9.54 9.98 -12.87
CA ARG A 71 10.19 10.06 -14.19
C ARG A 71 11.71 10.19 -14.05
N ASN A 72 12.17 11.03 -13.13
CA ASN A 72 13.59 11.17 -12.84
C ASN A 72 14.20 9.84 -12.39
N ASP A 73 13.56 9.13 -11.46
CA ASP A 73 14.03 7.84 -10.97
C ASP A 73 14.16 6.82 -12.10
N PHE A 74 13.18 6.78 -13.01
CA PHE A 74 13.24 5.91 -14.19
C PHE A 74 14.34 6.30 -15.17
N CYS A 75 14.42 7.59 -15.54
CA CYS A 75 15.36 8.08 -16.56
C CYS A 75 16.81 8.09 -16.10
N THR A 76 17.06 8.23 -14.79
CA THR A 76 18.42 8.24 -14.23
C THR A 76 18.91 6.83 -13.87
N GLN A 77 18.04 5.82 -13.90
CA GLN A 77 18.42 4.45 -13.59
C GLN A 77 19.38 3.89 -14.65
N SER A 78 20.58 3.53 -14.21
CA SER A 78 21.60 2.89 -15.03
C SER A 78 22.08 1.58 -14.39
N GLN A 79 22.76 0.75 -15.17
CA GLN A 79 23.38 -0.47 -14.67
C GLN A 79 24.53 -0.13 -13.73
N LYS A 80 24.52 -0.68 -12.51
CA LYS A 80 25.65 -0.57 -11.58
C LYS A 80 26.75 -1.56 -11.96
N GLY A 81 27.99 -1.24 -11.60
CA GLY A 81 29.12 -2.15 -11.79
C GLY A 81 28.87 -3.50 -11.13
N GLY A 82 28.95 -4.60 -11.89
CA GLY A 82 28.70 -5.96 -11.39
C GLY A 82 27.22 -6.35 -11.26
N GLU A 83 26.28 -5.46 -11.58
CA GLU A 83 24.86 -5.78 -11.61
C GLU A 83 24.53 -6.64 -12.84
N SER A 84 23.68 -7.66 -12.69
CA SER A 84 23.20 -8.42 -13.83
C SER A 84 22.18 -7.61 -14.65
N ILE A 85 22.16 -7.83 -15.97
CA ILE A 85 21.17 -7.19 -16.85
C ILE A 85 19.75 -7.55 -16.42
N SER A 86 19.52 -8.80 -15.98
CA SER A 86 18.21 -9.25 -15.49
C SER A 86 17.74 -8.47 -14.28
N HIS A 87 18.64 -8.11 -13.37
CA HIS A 87 18.33 -7.28 -12.21
C HIS A 87 17.97 -5.85 -12.62
N LEU A 88 18.79 -5.22 -13.49
CA LEU A 88 18.49 -3.90 -14.03
C LEU A 88 17.09 -3.86 -14.69
N VAL A 89 16.79 -4.84 -15.53
CA VAL A 89 15.48 -4.93 -16.21
C VAL A 89 14.34 -5.09 -15.19
N ALA A 90 14.54 -5.85 -14.11
CA ALA A 90 13.53 -5.98 -13.05
C ALA A 90 13.30 -4.64 -12.33
N VAL A 91 14.36 -3.88 -12.05
CA VAL A 91 14.28 -2.53 -11.45
C VAL A 91 13.55 -1.57 -12.39
N LEU A 92 13.92 -1.53 -13.67
CA LEU A 92 13.25 -0.67 -14.66
C LEU A 92 11.76 -1.00 -14.80
N ARG A 93 11.39 -2.29 -14.82
CA ARG A 93 9.98 -2.74 -14.81
C ARG A 93 9.22 -2.34 -13.54
N LYS A 94 9.91 -2.24 -12.40
CA LYS A 94 9.30 -1.75 -11.16
C LYS A 94 9.04 -0.25 -11.24
N LEU A 95 10.04 0.53 -11.67
CA LEU A 95 9.94 1.99 -11.80
C LEU A 95 8.92 2.40 -12.86
N SER A 96 8.82 1.67 -13.97
CA SER A 96 7.88 1.96 -15.05
C SER A 96 6.40 1.87 -14.62
N LYS A 97 6.06 1.17 -13.52
CA LYS A 97 4.69 1.11 -13.01
C LYS A 97 4.19 2.45 -12.49
N ASN A 98 5.11 3.29 -12.00
CA ASN A 98 4.80 4.59 -11.41
C ASN A 98 5.14 5.75 -12.36
N CYS A 99 5.96 5.51 -13.39
CA CYS A 99 6.23 6.47 -14.45
C CYS A 99 5.05 6.51 -15.43
N LYS A 100 4.25 7.58 -15.37
CA LYS A 100 3.18 7.82 -16.35
C LYS A 100 3.78 8.36 -17.65
N THR A 101 3.37 7.82 -18.80
CA THR A 101 3.74 8.30 -20.14
C THR A 101 2.95 9.54 -20.51
#